data_AF-A0A2M7MI48-F1
#
_entry.id   AF-A0A2M7MI48-F1
#
_cell.length_a   1.000
_cell.length_b   1.000
_cell.length_c   1.000
_cell.angle_alpha   90.00
_cell.angle_beta   90.00
_cell.angle_gamma   90.00
#
_symmetry.space_group_name_H-M   'P 1'
#
loop_
_entity.id
_entity.type
_entity.pdbx_description
1 polymer ?
#
loop_
_entity_poly.entity_id
_entity_poly.type
_entity_poly.pdbx_seq_one_letter_code
_entity_poly.pdbx_strand_id
1 'polypeptide(L)' 'MEKKIYYYRAYDDKEEKNYFKCSFDHAAIEALLKDFEQTHQAYYNYDFVNFLKEKDSEAELIEITNIYY' A
#
# COMPACT_ATOMS: atom_id res chain seq x y z
N MET A 1 0.37 -22.48 5.77
CA MET A 1 1.45 -21.53 6.13
C MET A 1 0.78 -20.21 6.42
N GLU A 2 1.07 -19.59 7.57
CA GLU A 2 0.53 -18.26 7.87
C GLU A 2 1.11 -17.24 6.89
N LYS A 3 0.23 -16.42 6.31
CA LYS A 3 0.61 -15.36 5.38
C LYS A 3 1.21 -14.22 6.20
N LYS A 4 2.48 -13.88 5.96
CA LYS A 4 3.13 -12.77 6.66
C LYS A 4 2.52 -11.45 6.18
N ILE A 5 2.18 -10.58 7.12
CA ILE A 5 1.69 -9.23 6.84
C ILE A 5 2.82 -8.22 7.05
N TYR A 6 2.93 -7.31 6.10
CA TYR A 6 3.86 -6.20 6.08
C TYR A 6 3.09 -4.89 6.17
N TYR A 7 3.75 -3.86 6.69
CA TYR A 7 3.18 -2.54 6.92
C TYR A 7 4.05 -1.50 6.23
N TYR A 8 3.41 -0.65 5.46
CA TYR A 8 4.08 0.33 4.61
C TYR A 8 3.58 1.74 4.90
N ARG A 9 4.46 2.70 4.67
CA ARG A 9 4.13 4.12 4.62
C ARG A 9 4.25 4.57 3.16
N ALA A 10 3.24 5.28 2.68
CA ALA A 10 3.24 5.85 1.35
C ALA A 10 2.84 7.32 1.40
N TYR A 11 3.34 8.06 0.41
CA TYR A 11 2.97 9.43 0.12
C TYR A 11 2.38 9.44 -1.28
N ASP A 12 1.25 10.12 -1.44
CA ASP A 12 0.68 10.31 -2.77
C ASP A 12 1.14 11.62 -3.43
N ASP A 13 0.68 11.87 -4.66
CA ASP A 13 1.01 13.08 -5.42
C ASP A 13 0.51 14.38 -4.76
N LYS A 14 -0.37 14.30 -3.75
CA LYS A 14 -0.83 15.43 -2.94
C LYS A 14 -0.07 15.56 -1.62
N GLU A 15 1.03 14.82 -1.46
CA GLU A 15 1.80 14.70 -0.23
C GLU A 15 0.99 14.12 0.95
N GLU A 16 -0.15 13.48 0.68
CA GLU A 16 -0.93 12.82 1.72
C GLU A 16 -0.21 11.57 2.20
N LYS A 17 0.04 11.51 3.51
CA LYS A 17 0.72 10.39 4.15
C LYS A 17 -0.30 9.37 4.63
N ASN A 18 -0.28 8.18 4.04
CA ASN A 18 -1.07 7.05 4.50
C ASN A 18 -0.19 5.87 4.89
N TYR A 19 -0.82 4.92 5.58
CA TYR A 19 -0.24 3.62 5.88
C TYR A 19 -1.15 2.55 5.30
N PHE A 20 -0.56 1.45 4.87
CA PHE A 20 -1.31 0.28 4.43
C PHE A 20 -0.62 -0.99 4.88
N LYS A 21 -1.40 -2.06 5.01
CA LYS A 21 -0.89 -3.41 5.21
C LYS A 21 -1.13 -4.24 3.96
N CYS A 22 -0.28 -5.23 3.72
CA CYS A 22 -0.51 -6.28 2.72
C CYS A 22 0.41 -7.47 3.00
N SER A 23 0.30 -8.51 2.19
CA SER A 23 1.12 -9.72 2.26
C SER A 23 2.29 -9.77 1.28
N PHE A 24 2.39 -8.77 0.41
CA PHE A 24 3.53 -8.61 -0.48
C PHE A 24 4.72 -8.06 0.30
N ASP A 25 5.90 -8.63 0.04
CA ASP A 25 7.13 -8.07 0.56
C ASP A 25 7.54 -6.82 -0.24
N HIS A 26 8.65 -6.19 0.17
CA HIS A 26 9.10 -4.94 -0.45
C HIS A 26 9.40 -5.08 -1.94
N ALA A 27 10.05 -6.18 -2.37
CA ALA A 27 10.40 -6.39 -3.78
C ALA A 27 9.15 -6.57 -4.64
N ALA A 28 8.15 -7.30 -4.14
CA ALA A 28 6.87 -7.45 -4.80
C ALA A 28 6.11 -6.12 -4.89
N ILE A 29 6.12 -5.30 -3.83
CA ILE A 29 5.50 -3.96 -3.83
C ILE A 29 6.16 -3.04 -4.86
N GLU A 30 7.49 -3.02 -4.97
CA GLU A 30 8.18 -2.19 -5.97
C GLU A 30 7.82 -2.58 -7.40
N ALA A 31 7.65 -3.88 -7.68
CA ALA A 31 7.19 -4.35 -8.99
C ALA A 31 5.75 -3.90 -9.28
N LEU A 32 4.85 -4.10 -8.31
CA LEU A 32 3.45 -3.71 -8.41
C LEU A 32 3.27 -2.20 -8.54
N LEU A 33 4.14 -1.40 -7.92
CA LEU A 33 4.12 0.05 -8.02
C LEU A 33 4.49 0.51 -9.45
N LYS A 34 5.51 -0.09 -10.07
CA LYS A 34 5.86 0.17 -11.48
C LYS A 34 4.73 -0.19 -12.44
N ASP A 35 4.05 -1.32 -12.19
CA ASP A 35 2.90 -1.73 -13.00
C ASP A 35 1.72 -0.76 -12.86
N PHE A 36 1.49 -0.27 -11.64
CA PHE A 36 0.47 0.72 -11.35
C PHE A 36 0.76 2.06 -12.03
N GLU A 37 2.01 2.55 -11.99
CA GLU A 37 2.45 3.80 -12.63
C GLU A 37 2.34 3.77 -14.16
N GLN A 38 2.46 2.61 -14.80
CA GLN A 38 2.28 2.50 -16.26
C GLN A 38 0.84 2.75 -16.71
N THR A 39 -0.13 2.55 -15.83
CA THR A 39 -1.56 2.60 -16.15
C THR A 39 -2.27 3.83 -15.59
N HIS A 40 -1.64 4.53 -14.63
CA HIS A 40 -2.21 5.68 -13.94
C HIS A 40 -1.34 6.92 -14.17
N GLN A 41 -1.97 8.05 -14.55
CA GLN A 41 -1.26 9.33 -14.73
C GLN A 41 -0.94 10.03 -13.41
N ALA A 42 -1.59 9.63 -12.32
CA ALA A 42 -1.39 10.16 -10.98
C ALA A 42 -1.36 9.00 -9.98
N TYR A 43 -0.49 9.10 -8.98
CA TYR A 43 -0.38 8.13 -7.90
C TYR A 43 -1.18 8.61 -6.69
N TYR A 44 -2.28 7.89 -6.39
CA TYR A 44 -3.09 8.08 -5.19
C TYR A 44 -3.03 6.83 -4.31
N ASN A 45 -2.77 7.00 -3.01
CA ASN A 45 -2.62 5.88 -2.07
C ASN A 45 -3.86 4.97 -2.04
N TYR A 46 -5.06 5.54 -2.12
CA TYR A 46 -6.32 4.78 -2.16
C TYR A 46 -6.41 3.88 -3.40
N ASP A 47 -6.06 4.42 -4.56
CA ASP A 47 -6.13 3.69 -5.83
C ASP A 47 -5.09 2.57 -5.87
N PHE A 48 -3.87 2.86 -5.40
CA PHE A 48 -2.82 1.85 -5.30
C PHE A 48 -3.22 0.71 -4.35
N VAL A 49 -3.78 1.01 -3.18
CA VAL A 49 -4.23 -0.03 -2.23
C VAL A 49 -5.40 -0.83 -2.78
N ASN A 50 -6.33 -0.23 -3.52
CA ASN A 50 -7.40 -0.97 -4.21
C ASN A 50 -6.83 -1.91 -5.28
N PHE A 51 -5.83 -1.46 -6.06
CA PHE A 51 -5.12 -2.29 -7.02
C PHE A 51 -4.41 -3.49 -6.35
N LEU A 52 -3.85 -3.28 -5.15
CA LEU A 52 -3.29 -4.37 -4.33
C LEU A 52 -4.39 -5.33 -3.87
N LYS A 53 -5.56 -4.81 -3.48
CA LYS A 53 -6.67 -5.60 -2.95
C LYS A 53 -7.25 -6.62 -3.92
N GLU A 54 -7.17 -6.34 -5.22
CA GLU A 54 -7.52 -7.30 -6.27
C GLU A 54 -6.63 -8.55 -6.27
N LYS A 55 -5.40 -8.43 -5.76
CA LYS A 55 -4.36 -9.49 -5.75
C LYS A 55 -4.11 -10.04 -4.35
N ASP A 56 -4.48 -9.27 -3.33
CA ASP A 56 -4.34 -9.60 -1.93
C ASP A 56 -5.53 -9.08 -1.10
N SER A 57 -6.41 -9.98 -0.68
CA SER A 57 -7.59 -9.63 0.13
C SER A 57 -7.24 -8.95 1.46
N GLU A 58 -6.01 -9.11 1.95
CA GLU A 58 -5.52 -8.50 3.18
C GLU A 58 -5.05 -7.05 2.99
N ALA A 59 -4.98 -6.56 1.73
CA ALA A 59 -4.54 -5.20 1.44
C ALA A 59 -5.59 -4.18 1.89
N GLU A 60 -5.20 -3.27 2.77
CA GLU A 60 -6.06 -2.20 3.27
C GLU A 60 -5.24 -0.99 3.73
N LEU A 61 -5.85 0.20 3.62
CA LEU A 61 -5.37 1.39 4.31
C LEU A 61 -5.63 1.21 5.81
N ILE A 62 -4.67 1.65 6.62
CA ILE A 62 -4.78 1.57 8.07
C ILE A 62 -4.60 2.95 8.69
N GLU A 63 -5.35 3.18 9.77
CA GLU A 63 -5.18 4.35 10.62
C GLU A 63 -4.15 4.03 11.71
N ILE A 64 -3.18 4.92 11.88
CA ILE A 64 -2.22 4.83 12.99
C ILE A 64 -2.65 5.83 14.05
N THR A 65 -3.07 5.30 15.20
CA THR A 65 -3.28 6.10 16.41
C THR A 65 -1.99 6.14 17.22
N ASN A 66 -1.65 7.32 17.74
CA ASN A 66 -0.43 7.50 18.50
C ASN A 66 -0.61 6.94 19.93
N ILE A 67 0.39 6.21 20.41
CA ILE A 67 0.54 5.85 21.82
C ILE A 67 1.77 6.60 22.32
N TYR A 68 1.56 7.50 23.28
CA TYR A 68 2.63 8.24 23.95
C TYR A 68 2.95 7.56 25.28
N TYR A 69 4.22 7.61 25.70
CA TYR A 69 4.68 7.21 27.03
C TYR A 69 4.88 8.43 27.92
#